data_AF-A0AAW6E6X0-F1
#
_entry.id   AF-A0AAW6E6X0-F1
#
_cell.length_a   1.000
_cell.length_b   1.000
_cell.length_c   1.000
_cell.angle_alpha   90.00
_cell.angle_beta   90.00
_cell.angle_gamma   90.00
#
_symmetry.space_group_name_H-M   'P 1'
#
loop_
_entity.id
_entity.type
_entity.pdbx_description
1 polymer ?
#
loop_
_entity_poly.entity_id
_entity_poly.type
_entity_poly.pdbx_seq_one_letter_code
_entity_poly.pdbx_strand_id
1 'polypeptide(L)'
;MLKKLTAFFTATVMACATPLACNAEVIKHEVNVPPNILVLGDSIAAGYGLEGYSENRYSCASYANLLHDQYDAELKNAGGCKLVNSAVVGDTSQQLLDRINSGEFDADLADSDAVIISIGGNDILGLFIDFLMNDLGITSKSTMSDLMDKTKDIIGIAMDMKDMSDDMDKALKNFTNTLDDIINAVEAKSKGEIIVQTLYDPLDNFTAAAVFQSMSKDKISKLNNIIKEHSTDEDENERYIVADVFSEFSGHGKELTNINDFDIHPNKKGHALIASCIDKALRTKTYTYEEVVPDSSENDEKGKNAILMTATATGGLIVIIAATILIRHKKKG
;
A
#
# COMPACT_ATOMS: atom_id res chain seq x y z
N MET A 1 14.84 16.36 65.57
CA MET A 1 15.87 16.75 64.57
C MET A 1 15.79 15.88 63.31
N LEU A 2 14.62 15.74 62.68
CA LEU A 2 14.48 14.95 61.44
C LEU A 2 13.35 15.48 60.53
N LYS A 3 13.14 16.80 60.52
CA LYS A 3 12.18 17.48 59.63
C LYS A 3 12.70 18.81 59.05
N LYS A 4 14.01 19.07 59.14
CA LYS A 4 14.67 20.26 58.56
C LYS A 4 15.81 19.92 57.59
N LEU A 5 15.90 18.66 57.13
CA LEU A 5 16.98 18.20 56.25
C LEU A 5 16.47 17.68 54.88
N THR A 6 15.28 18.07 54.45
CA THR A 6 14.70 17.69 53.14
C THR A 6 14.38 18.89 52.24
N ALA A 7 14.81 20.10 52.64
CA ALA A 7 14.57 21.33 51.88
C ALA A 7 15.83 21.91 51.21
N PHE A 8 16.97 21.21 51.25
CA PHE A 8 18.24 21.71 50.70
C PHE A 8 18.86 20.84 49.59
N PHE A 9 18.17 19.80 49.12
CA PHE A 9 18.62 18.98 47.97
C PHE A 9 17.72 19.06 46.73
N THR A 10 16.71 19.93 46.75
CA THR A 10 15.84 20.20 45.59
C THR A 10 16.14 21.54 44.92
N ALA A 11 17.17 22.28 45.36
CA ALA A 11 17.50 23.62 44.86
C ALA A 11 18.88 23.75 44.19
N THR A 12 19.61 22.64 43.94
CA THR A 12 20.98 22.72 43.37
C THR A 12 21.24 21.81 42.17
N VAL A 13 20.22 21.12 41.63
CA VAL A 13 20.33 20.47 40.30
C VAL A 13 19.62 21.28 39.20
N MET A 14 18.92 22.36 39.57
CA MET A 14 18.15 23.18 38.62
C MET A 14 18.85 24.49 38.21
N ALA A 15 20.19 24.49 38.16
CA ALA A 15 20.98 25.68 37.82
C ALA A 15 22.11 25.46 36.79
N CYS A 16 22.21 24.29 36.15
CA CYS A 16 23.17 24.06 35.06
C CYS A 16 22.61 23.26 33.88
N ALA A 17 21.29 23.26 33.69
CA ALA A 17 20.71 22.89 32.41
C ALA A 17 20.28 24.19 31.71
N THR A 18 21.27 24.98 31.28
CA THR A 18 21.03 25.75 30.06
C THR A 18 20.61 24.72 29.02
N PRO A 19 19.45 24.86 28.35
CA PRO A 19 19.27 24.11 27.12
C PRO A 19 20.48 24.49 26.27
N LEU A 20 21.41 23.55 26.05
CA LEU A 20 22.19 23.60 24.83
C LEU A 20 21.10 23.51 23.76
N ALA A 21 20.67 24.67 23.28
CA ALA A 21 20.04 24.77 21.99
C ALA A 21 21.13 24.35 21.02
N CYS A 22 21.28 23.04 20.86
CA CYS A 22 21.98 22.46 19.74
C CYS A 22 21.14 22.93 18.55
N ASN A 23 21.54 24.04 17.94
CA ASN A 23 20.96 24.50 16.69
C ASN A 23 21.44 23.51 15.64
N ALA A 24 20.81 22.33 15.60
CA ALA A 24 21.08 21.37 14.56
C ALA A 24 20.60 21.99 13.25
N GLU A 25 21.50 22.10 12.29
CA GLU A 25 21.16 22.59 10.97
C GLU A 25 20.38 21.47 10.26
N VAL A 26 19.15 21.79 9.84
CA VAL A 26 18.33 20.87 9.04
C VAL A 26 18.55 21.21 7.58
N ILE A 27 19.21 20.31 6.86
CA ILE A 27 19.45 20.43 5.42
C ILE A 27 18.40 19.61 4.69
N LYS A 28 17.71 20.25 3.73
CA LYS A 28 16.76 19.56 2.85
C LYS A 28 17.46 19.08 1.60
N HIS A 29 17.29 17.80 1.30
CA HIS A 29 17.86 17.16 0.11
C HIS A 29 16.74 16.69 -0.81
N GLU A 30 16.85 16.98 -2.09
CA GLU A 30 15.94 16.49 -3.12
C GLU A 30 16.33 15.07 -3.56
N VAL A 31 15.32 14.22 -3.76
CA VAL A 31 15.45 12.85 -4.27
C VAL A 31 14.33 12.56 -5.26
N ASN A 32 14.57 11.61 -6.17
CA ASN A 32 13.64 11.29 -7.27
C ASN A 32 12.70 10.12 -6.95
N VAL A 33 12.76 9.59 -5.73
CA VAL A 33 11.91 8.49 -5.23
C VAL A 33 11.52 8.81 -3.80
N PRO A 34 10.31 8.44 -3.35
CA PRO A 34 9.81 8.79 -2.02
C PRO A 34 10.57 8.03 -0.92
N PRO A 35 11.06 8.73 0.13
CA PRO A 35 11.62 8.08 1.31
C PRO A 35 10.62 7.22 2.08
N ASN A 36 9.38 7.70 2.26
CA ASN A 36 8.32 6.99 2.98
C ASN A 36 7.12 6.69 2.07
N ILE A 37 6.73 5.42 1.99
CA ILE A 37 5.65 4.94 1.12
C ILE A 37 4.60 4.22 1.95
N LEU A 38 3.34 4.58 1.74
CA LEU A 38 2.20 3.80 2.19
C LEU A 38 1.52 3.12 0.99
N VAL A 39 1.31 1.81 1.07
CA VAL A 39 0.55 1.04 0.08
C VAL A 39 -0.80 0.65 0.67
N LEU A 40 -1.87 1.12 0.04
CA LEU A 40 -3.26 0.78 0.33
C LEU A 40 -3.85 0.00 -0.83
N GLY A 41 -4.69 -0.99 -0.53
CA GLY A 41 -5.34 -1.73 -1.58
C GLY A 41 -5.81 -3.12 -1.19
N ASP A 42 -5.93 -3.97 -2.20
CA ASP A 42 -6.51 -5.30 -2.11
C ASP A 42 -5.48 -6.45 -2.19
N SER A 43 -5.89 -7.60 -2.72
CA SER A 43 -5.05 -8.78 -2.90
C SER A 43 -3.85 -8.54 -3.81
N ILE A 44 -3.96 -7.66 -4.80
CA ILE A 44 -2.88 -7.32 -5.73
C ILE A 44 -1.79 -6.56 -4.96
N ALA A 45 -2.17 -5.57 -4.17
CA ALA A 45 -1.25 -4.83 -3.33
C ALA A 45 -0.59 -5.70 -2.25
N ALA A 46 -1.33 -6.65 -1.68
CA ALA A 46 -0.82 -7.59 -0.70
C ALA A 46 0.19 -8.60 -1.29
N GLY A 47 0.15 -8.87 -2.60
CA GLY A 47 0.96 -9.90 -3.26
C GLY A 47 0.34 -11.30 -3.20
N TYR A 48 -0.98 -11.41 -3.04
CA TYR A 48 -1.67 -12.68 -3.04
C TYR A 48 -1.45 -13.45 -4.35
N GLY A 49 -1.29 -14.77 -4.27
CA GLY A 49 -1.02 -15.63 -5.43
C GLY A 49 0.48 -15.75 -5.77
N LEU A 50 1.36 -15.01 -5.11
CA LEU A 50 2.81 -15.16 -5.26
C LEU A 50 3.40 -16.25 -4.36
N GLU A 51 4.46 -16.88 -4.85
CA GLU A 51 5.31 -17.73 -4.01
C GLU A 51 5.89 -16.93 -2.84
N GLY A 52 5.79 -17.51 -1.64
CA GLY A 52 6.22 -16.84 -0.39
C GLY A 52 5.22 -15.85 0.18
N TYR A 53 4.04 -15.67 -0.45
CA TYR A 53 2.99 -14.83 0.12
C TYR A 53 2.58 -15.34 1.51
N SER A 54 2.42 -14.41 2.43
CA SER A 54 1.87 -14.65 3.76
C SER A 54 1.20 -13.38 4.27
N GLU A 55 0.48 -13.48 5.39
CA GLU A 55 -0.16 -12.33 6.05
C GLU A 55 0.81 -11.19 6.41
N ASN A 56 2.13 -11.43 6.43
CA ASN A 56 3.09 -10.36 6.62
C ASN A 56 3.30 -9.49 5.36
N ARG A 57 2.89 -9.93 4.16
CA ARG A 57 3.06 -9.27 2.84
C ARG A 57 4.50 -9.06 2.35
N TYR A 58 5.51 -9.12 3.22
CA TYR A 58 6.91 -8.80 2.90
C TYR A 58 7.75 -10.00 2.41
N SER A 59 7.21 -11.22 2.41
CA SER A 59 7.97 -12.45 2.07
C SER A 59 7.83 -12.91 0.61
N CYS A 60 7.18 -12.12 -0.24
CA CYS A 60 6.95 -12.44 -1.65
C CYS A 60 7.47 -11.32 -2.58
N ALA A 61 7.61 -11.61 -3.86
CA ALA A 61 8.03 -10.62 -4.86
C ALA A 61 6.85 -9.73 -5.35
N SER A 62 6.07 -9.17 -4.42
CA SER A 62 4.99 -8.24 -4.74
C SER A 62 5.54 -6.93 -5.30
N TYR A 63 4.72 -6.16 -6.01
CA TYR A 63 5.18 -4.90 -6.59
C TYR A 63 5.66 -3.93 -5.50
N ALA A 64 5.00 -3.95 -4.33
CA ALA A 64 5.36 -3.13 -3.18
C ALA A 64 6.77 -3.49 -2.67
N ASN A 65 7.06 -4.78 -2.52
CA ASN A 65 8.38 -5.21 -2.04
C ASN A 65 9.48 -4.95 -3.09
N LEU A 66 9.17 -5.10 -4.38
CA LEU A 66 10.10 -4.77 -5.45
C LEU A 66 10.45 -3.27 -5.48
N LEU A 67 9.46 -2.39 -5.29
CA LEU A 67 9.66 -0.94 -5.18
C LEU A 67 10.47 -0.60 -3.93
N HIS A 68 10.13 -1.18 -2.78
CA HIS A 68 10.89 -1.01 -1.55
C HIS A 68 12.37 -1.37 -1.73
N ASP A 69 12.68 -2.57 -2.23
CA ASP A 69 14.05 -3.04 -2.38
C ASP A 69 14.85 -2.14 -3.35
N GLN A 70 14.19 -1.67 -4.42
CA GLN A 70 14.79 -0.74 -5.37
C GLN A 70 15.10 0.61 -4.71
N TYR A 71 14.13 1.20 -4.00
CA TYR A 71 14.27 2.53 -3.42
C TYR A 71 15.16 2.55 -2.19
N ASP A 72 15.14 1.50 -1.37
CA ASP A 72 16.05 1.37 -0.24
C ASP A 72 17.51 1.34 -0.71
N ALA A 73 17.78 0.64 -1.82
CA ALA A 73 19.10 0.63 -2.43
C ALA A 73 19.50 2.01 -3.01
N GLU A 74 18.57 2.72 -3.65
CA GLU A 74 18.79 4.08 -4.19
C GLU A 74 19.00 5.11 -3.07
N LEU A 75 18.27 4.99 -1.97
CA LEU A 75 18.26 5.91 -0.82
C LEU A 75 19.20 5.48 0.31
N LYS A 76 20.11 4.52 0.09
CA LYS A 76 21.04 4.02 1.13
C LYS A 76 21.86 5.10 1.85
N ASN A 77 22.12 6.22 1.18
CA ASN A 77 22.86 7.37 1.73
C ASN A 77 21.93 8.46 2.29
N ALA A 78 20.62 8.28 2.17
CA ALA A 78 19.55 9.20 2.56
C ALA A 78 18.66 8.61 3.67
N GLY A 79 19.11 7.55 4.36
CA GLY A 79 18.36 6.89 5.43
C GLY A 79 17.57 5.65 5.01
N GLY A 80 17.61 5.27 3.73
CA GLY A 80 16.87 4.13 3.18
C GLY A 80 15.44 4.48 2.77
N CYS A 81 14.68 3.48 2.37
CA CYS A 81 13.26 3.60 2.06
C CYS A 81 12.43 2.89 3.13
N LYS A 82 11.43 3.57 3.69
CA LYS A 82 10.43 2.96 4.55
C LYS A 82 9.17 2.70 3.72
N LEU A 83 8.76 1.45 3.61
CA LEU A 83 7.49 1.08 2.98
C LEU A 83 6.58 0.38 4.00
N VAL A 84 5.34 0.86 4.12
CA VAL A 84 4.27 0.23 4.89
C VAL A 84 3.23 -0.30 3.91
N ASN A 85 3.01 -1.62 3.90
CA ASN A 85 1.97 -2.25 3.10
C ASN A 85 0.76 -2.65 3.98
N SER A 86 -0.33 -1.90 3.84
CA SER A 86 -1.57 -2.05 4.62
C SER A 86 -2.72 -2.64 3.81
N ALA A 87 -2.42 -3.20 2.63
CA ALA A 87 -3.40 -3.81 1.74
C ALA A 87 -4.08 -5.04 2.37
N VAL A 88 -5.35 -5.28 2.09
CA VAL A 88 -6.10 -6.42 2.63
C VAL A 88 -6.75 -7.21 1.51
N VAL A 89 -6.50 -8.52 1.50
CA VAL A 89 -7.05 -9.43 0.49
C VAL A 89 -8.57 -9.35 0.49
N GLY A 90 -9.14 -9.05 -0.69
CA GLY A 90 -10.59 -8.99 -0.89
C GLY A 90 -11.23 -7.64 -0.58
N ASP A 91 -10.48 -6.63 -0.13
CA ASP A 91 -11.05 -5.30 0.15
C ASP A 91 -11.71 -4.71 -1.11
N THR A 92 -12.92 -4.20 -0.95
CA THR A 92 -13.59 -3.31 -1.89
C THR A 92 -13.22 -1.85 -1.61
N SER A 93 -13.53 -0.95 -2.55
CA SER A 93 -13.34 0.49 -2.35
C SER A 93 -14.03 1.00 -1.08
N GLN A 94 -15.25 0.54 -0.78
CA GLN A 94 -15.97 0.97 0.42
C GLN A 94 -15.28 0.50 1.70
N GLN A 95 -14.77 -0.73 1.73
CA GLN A 95 -14.05 -1.25 2.91
C GLN A 95 -12.75 -0.49 3.15
N LEU A 96 -12.01 -0.15 2.10
CA LEU A 96 -10.82 0.70 2.22
C LEU A 96 -11.20 2.09 2.76
N LEU A 97 -12.25 2.72 2.25
CA LEU A 97 -12.74 4.01 2.73
C LEU A 97 -13.11 3.96 4.23
N ASP A 98 -13.84 2.92 4.65
CA ASP A 98 -14.24 2.75 6.04
C ASP A 98 -13.01 2.63 6.97
N ARG A 99 -11.98 1.90 6.54
CA ARG A 99 -10.72 1.75 7.29
C ARG A 99 -9.94 3.06 7.37
N ILE A 100 -9.83 3.80 6.26
CA ILE A 100 -9.24 5.14 6.27
C ILE A 100 -9.98 6.03 7.26
N ASN A 101 -11.32 6.06 7.22
CA ASN A 101 -12.15 6.90 8.09
C ASN A 101 -12.15 6.47 9.56
N SER A 102 -11.86 5.20 9.85
CA SER A 102 -11.70 4.71 11.22
C SER A 102 -10.44 5.23 11.93
N GLY A 103 -9.51 5.81 11.17
CA GLY A 103 -8.21 6.28 11.68
C GLY A 103 -7.13 5.20 11.69
N GLU A 104 -7.37 4.04 11.07
CA GLU A 104 -6.43 2.90 11.04
C GLU A 104 -5.05 3.30 10.49
N PHE A 105 -5.01 4.21 9.51
CA PHE A 105 -3.79 4.60 8.80
C PHE A 105 -3.31 6.01 9.11
N ASP A 106 -3.90 6.71 10.09
CA ASP A 106 -3.64 8.15 10.30
C ASP A 106 -2.14 8.47 10.50
N ALA A 107 -1.43 7.61 11.24
CA ALA A 107 0.01 7.78 11.47
C ALA A 107 0.83 7.56 10.21
N ASP A 108 0.51 6.52 9.43
CA ASP A 108 1.24 6.19 8.21
C ASP A 108 0.95 7.18 7.09
N LEU A 109 -0.30 7.67 6.99
CA LEU A 109 -0.70 8.73 6.04
C LEU A 109 0.02 10.05 6.34
N ALA A 110 0.14 10.41 7.62
CA ALA A 110 0.82 11.64 8.02
C ALA A 110 2.34 11.60 7.76
N ASP A 111 2.94 10.41 7.76
CA ASP A 111 4.38 10.16 7.59
C ASP A 111 4.78 9.85 6.14
N SER A 112 3.82 9.59 5.24
CA SER A 112 4.11 9.15 3.87
C SER A 112 4.43 10.32 2.92
N ASP A 113 5.49 10.15 2.14
CA ASP A 113 5.83 11.02 0.99
C ASP A 113 5.11 10.58 -0.28
N ALA A 114 4.66 9.33 -0.35
CA ALA A 114 3.78 8.83 -1.39
C ALA A 114 2.77 7.80 -0.86
N VAL A 115 1.54 7.84 -1.38
CA VAL A 115 0.48 6.87 -1.11
C VAL A 115 0.11 6.15 -2.41
N ILE A 116 0.35 4.85 -2.47
CA ILE A 116 0.02 4.00 -3.62
C ILE A 116 -1.30 3.29 -3.35
N ILE A 117 -2.26 3.39 -4.26
CA ILE A 117 -3.61 2.84 -4.13
C ILE A 117 -3.90 1.86 -5.28
N SER A 118 -4.22 0.61 -4.93
CA SER A 118 -4.73 -0.43 -5.85
C SER A 118 -6.04 -0.98 -5.32
N ILE A 119 -7.17 -0.50 -5.84
CA ILE A 119 -8.52 -0.86 -5.36
C ILE A 119 -9.54 -0.78 -6.49
N GLY A 120 -10.73 -1.36 -6.29
CA GLY A 120 -11.83 -1.35 -7.27
C GLY A 120 -12.04 -2.70 -7.97
N GLY A 121 -11.02 -3.57 -7.96
CA GLY A 121 -11.12 -4.90 -8.57
C GLY A 121 -12.23 -5.73 -7.92
N ASN A 122 -12.30 -5.78 -6.60
CA ASN A 122 -13.31 -6.56 -5.88
C ASN A 122 -14.72 -5.97 -5.97
N ASP A 123 -14.86 -4.67 -6.23
CA ASP A 123 -16.16 -4.03 -6.46
C ASP A 123 -16.87 -4.61 -7.70
N ILE A 124 -16.09 -5.06 -8.70
CA ILE A 124 -16.61 -5.60 -9.96
C ILE A 124 -16.35 -7.09 -10.11
N LEU A 125 -15.08 -7.52 -10.05
CA LEU A 125 -14.68 -8.91 -10.26
C LEU A 125 -15.15 -9.82 -9.12
N GLY A 126 -15.42 -9.28 -7.93
CA GLY A 126 -16.06 -10.02 -6.84
C GLY A 126 -17.44 -10.55 -7.26
N LEU A 127 -18.25 -9.71 -7.91
CA LEU A 127 -19.57 -10.10 -8.43
C LEU A 127 -19.47 -11.18 -9.51
N PHE A 128 -18.43 -11.12 -10.34
CA PHE A 128 -18.18 -12.13 -11.36
C PHE A 128 -17.82 -13.48 -10.73
N ILE A 129 -16.93 -13.49 -9.74
CA ILE A 129 -16.54 -14.69 -9.01
C ILE A 129 -17.74 -15.27 -8.26
N ASP A 130 -18.54 -14.44 -7.61
CA ASP A 130 -19.76 -14.86 -6.92
C ASP A 130 -20.76 -15.50 -7.88
N PHE A 131 -20.95 -14.93 -9.06
CA PHE A 131 -21.80 -15.52 -10.09
C PHE A 131 -21.30 -16.90 -10.55
N LEU A 132 -19.99 -17.01 -10.82
CA LEU A 132 -19.39 -18.29 -11.19
C LEU A 132 -19.61 -19.34 -10.09
N MET A 133 -19.42 -18.97 -8.83
CA MET A 133 -19.48 -19.90 -7.69
C MET A 133 -20.89 -20.25 -7.24
N ASN A 134 -21.76 -19.26 -7.10
CA ASN A 134 -23.07 -19.41 -6.46
C ASN A 134 -24.17 -19.77 -7.47
N ASP A 135 -24.14 -19.17 -8.66
CA ASP A 135 -25.18 -19.40 -9.68
C ASP A 135 -24.80 -20.54 -10.62
N LEU A 136 -23.54 -20.59 -11.08
CA LEU A 136 -23.08 -21.65 -12.00
C LEU A 136 -22.49 -22.87 -11.29
N GLY A 137 -22.12 -22.76 -10.01
CA GLY A 137 -21.49 -23.84 -9.25
C GLY A 137 -20.07 -24.17 -9.71
N ILE A 138 -19.38 -23.23 -10.35
CA ILE A 138 -17.99 -23.34 -10.78
C ILE A 138 -17.09 -23.12 -9.57
N THR A 139 -16.12 -24.01 -9.39
CA THR A 139 -15.18 -23.97 -8.27
C THR A 139 -13.75 -24.06 -8.80
N SER A 140 -12.76 -23.90 -7.92
CA SER A 140 -11.34 -24.11 -8.26
C SER A 140 -11.01 -25.54 -8.73
N LYS A 141 -11.93 -26.50 -8.58
CA LYS A 141 -11.79 -27.87 -9.11
C LYS A 141 -12.47 -28.08 -10.46
N SER A 142 -13.25 -27.09 -10.93
CA SER A 142 -13.98 -27.17 -12.19
C SER A 142 -13.02 -27.06 -13.38
N THR A 143 -13.40 -27.70 -14.47
CA THR A 143 -12.69 -27.65 -15.75
C THR A 143 -13.37 -26.66 -16.70
N MET A 144 -12.68 -26.35 -17.80
CA MET A 144 -13.30 -25.56 -18.86
C MET A 144 -14.53 -26.25 -19.45
N SER A 145 -14.54 -27.58 -19.49
CA SER A 145 -15.70 -28.34 -19.95
C SER A 145 -16.90 -28.16 -19.01
N ASP A 146 -16.68 -28.05 -17.70
CA ASP A 146 -17.75 -27.82 -16.74
C ASP A 146 -18.36 -26.43 -16.93
N LEU A 147 -17.53 -25.40 -17.13
CA LEU A 147 -17.99 -24.07 -17.48
C LEU A 147 -18.81 -24.07 -18.78
N MET A 148 -18.28 -24.69 -19.84
CA MET A 148 -18.99 -24.79 -21.11
C MET A 148 -20.31 -25.54 -20.98
N ASP A 149 -20.37 -26.62 -20.20
CA ASP A 149 -21.58 -27.41 -19.97
C ASP A 149 -22.66 -26.60 -19.25
N LYS A 150 -22.28 -25.85 -18.21
CA LYS A 150 -23.18 -24.93 -17.52
C LYS A 150 -23.75 -23.90 -18.48
N THR A 151 -22.91 -23.28 -19.31
CA THR A 151 -23.35 -22.27 -20.29
C THR A 151 -24.24 -22.78 -21.44
N LYS A 152 -24.55 -24.08 -21.52
CA LYS A 152 -25.47 -24.63 -22.53
C LYS A 152 -26.94 -24.31 -22.27
N ASP A 153 -27.33 -24.02 -21.02
CA ASP A 153 -28.68 -23.53 -20.71
C ASP A 153 -28.78 -22.02 -20.99
N ILE A 154 -28.91 -21.70 -22.28
CA ILE A 154 -28.71 -20.35 -22.81
C ILE A 154 -29.72 -19.34 -22.24
N ILE A 155 -30.96 -19.74 -21.93
CA ILE A 155 -32.02 -18.78 -21.55
C ILE A 155 -31.88 -18.32 -20.10
N GLY A 156 -31.72 -19.25 -19.15
CA GLY A 156 -31.56 -18.90 -17.73
C GLY A 156 -30.29 -18.08 -17.51
N ILE A 157 -29.19 -18.56 -18.09
CA ILE A 157 -27.88 -17.91 -17.96
C ILE A 157 -27.86 -16.52 -18.60
N ALA A 158 -28.60 -16.30 -19.69
CA ALA A 158 -28.68 -14.97 -20.28
C ALA A 158 -29.36 -13.95 -19.35
N MET A 159 -30.36 -14.36 -18.56
CA MET A 159 -31.00 -13.48 -17.58
C MET A 159 -30.07 -13.22 -16.40
N ASP A 160 -29.48 -14.26 -15.81
CA ASP A 160 -28.58 -14.12 -14.67
C ASP A 160 -27.33 -13.30 -15.04
N MET A 161 -26.79 -13.48 -16.24
CA MET A 161 -25.69 -12.66 -16.76
C MET A 161 -26.08 -11.20 -16.97
N LYS A 162 -27.34 -10.92 -17.35
CA LYS A 162 -27.83 -9.56 -17.47
C LYS A 162 -27.93 -8.91 -16.10
N ASP A 163 -28.49 -9.61 -15.12
CA ASP A 163 -28.65 -9.10 -13.76
C ASP A 163 -27.28 -8.86 -13.10
N MET A 164 -26.34 -9.79 -13.25
CA MET A 164 -24.93 -9.59 -12.86
C MET A 164 -24.31 -8.35 -13.54
N SER A 165 -24.52 -8.19 -14.85
CA SER A 165 -24.01 -7.02 -15.58
C SER A 165 -24.61 -5.71 -15.05
N ASP A 166 -25.91 -5.69 -14.74
CA ASP A 166 -26.60 -4.53 -14.17
C ASP A 166 -26.06 -4.21 -12.77
N ASP A 167 -25.76 -5.23 -11.97
CA ASP A 167 -25.16 -5.06 -10.64
C ASP A 167 -23.72 -4.55 -10.72
N MET A 168 -22.92 -5.02 -11.69
CA MET A 168 -21.61 -4.44 -11.99
C MET A 168 -21.72 -2.97 -12.43
N ASP A 169 -22.72 -2.61 -13.23
CA ASP A 169 -22.94 -1.19 -13.61
C ASP A 169 -23.35 -0.33 -12.41
N LYS A 170 -24.08 -0.88 -11.42
CA LYS A 170 -24.34 -0.18 -10.14
C LYS A 170 -23.07 -0.07 -9.30
N ALA A 171 -22.27 -1.14 -9.22
CA ALA A 171 -21.01 -1.14 -8.49
C ALA A 171 -20.02 -0.13 -9.07
N LEU A 172 -19.94 0.01 -10.40
CA LEU A 172 -19.13 1.05 -11.05
C LEU A 172 -19.58 2.46 -10.66
N LYS A 173 -20.89 2.72 -10.60
CA LYS A 173 -21.41 4.02 -10.13
C LYS A 173 -21.07 4.30 -8.67
N ASN A 174 -21.11 3.27 -7.82
CA ASN A 174 -20.71 3.41 -6.42
C ASN A 174 -19.20 3.64 -6.30
N PHE A 175 -18.40 2.92 -7.09
CA PHE A 175 -16.95 3.08 -7.16
C PHE A 175 -16.55 4.50 -7.54
N THR A 176 -17.26 5.15 -8.49
CA THR A 176 -17.03 6.57 -8.83
C THR A 176 -17.02 7.46 -7.59
N ASN A 177 -18.09 7.40 -6.78
CA ASN A 177 -18.18 8.24 -5.58
C ASN A 177 -17.16 7.81 -4.51
N THR A 178 -16.98 6.50 -4.35
CA THR A 178 -16.11 5.96 -3.30
C THR A 178 -14.65 6.26 -3.58
N LEU A 179 -14.23 6.26 -4.85
CA LEU A 179 -12.89 6.69 -5.25
C LEU A 179 -12.65 8.15 -4.85
N ASP A 180 -13.58 9.05 -5.16
CA ASP A 180 -13.47 10.46 -4.76
C ASP A 180 -13.35 10.62 -3.25
N ASP A 181 -14.18 9.89 -2.49
CA ASP A 181 -14.15 9.90 -1.03
C ASP A 181 -12.85 9.35 -0.45
N ILE A 182 -12.27 8.29 -1.05
CA ILE A 182 -10.96 7.75 -0.67
C ILE A 182 -9.88 8.81 -0.88
N ILE A 183 -9.83 9.42 -2.07
CA ILE A 183 -8.82 10.43 -2.41
C ILE A 183 -8.93 11.62 -1.45
N ASN A 184 -10.14 12.15 -1.24
CA ASN A 184 -10.36 13.25 -0.30
C ASN A 184 -9.94 12.90 1.13
N ALA A 185 -10.22 11.67 1.58
CA ALA A 185 -9.85 11.21 2.92
C ALA A 185 -8.33 11.05 3.08
N VAL A 186 -7.62 10.63 2.03
CA VAL A 186 -6.15 10.54 2.00
C VAL A 186 -5.53 11.94 1.99
N GLU A 187 -5.98 12.86 1.12
CA GLU A 187 -5.50 14.25 1.03
C GLU A 187 -5.68 15.03 2.35
N ALA A 188 -6.73 14.72 3.09
CA ALA A 188 -6.98 15.33 4.40
C ALA A 188 -5.95 14.93 5.46
N LYS A 189 -5.28 13.78 5.29
CA LYS A 189 -4.39 13.16 6.29
C LYS A 189 -2.94 13.07 5.85
N SER A 190 -2.67 13.13 4.56
CA SER A 190 -1.33 13.06 3.97
C SER A 190 -0.96 14.33 3.24
N LYS A 191 0.35 14.56 3.12
CA LYS A 191 0.94 15.55 2.19
C LYS A 191 1.73 14.88 1.07
N GLY A 192 1.77 13.55 1.06
CA GLY A 192 2.44 12.77 0.04
C GLY A 192 1.69 12.77 -1.29
N GLU A 193 2.42 12.47 -2.34
CA GLU A 193 1.87 12.30 -3.69
C GLU A 193 0.98 11.04 -3.73
N ILE A 194 -0.21 11.13 -4.32
CA ILE A 194 -1.14 9.99 -4.42
C ILE A 194 -0.99 9.35 -5.80
N ILE A 195 -0.81 8.03 -5.84
CA ILE A 195 -0.67 7.24 -7.05
C ILE A 195 -1.79 6.21 -7.06
N VAL A 196 -2.61 6.21 -8.12
CA VAL A 196 -3.67 5.23 -8.31
C VAL A 196 -3.36 4.40 -9.55
N GLN A 197 -3.31 3.08 -9.41
CA GLN A 197 -3.09 2.20 -10.57
C GLN A 197 -4.41 1.83 -11.25
N THR A 198 -4.38 1.69 -12.57
CA THR A 198 -5.47 1.07 -13.31
C THR A 198 -5.49 -0.45 -13.10
N LEU A 199 -6.64 -1.08 -13.30
CA LEU A 199 -6.82 -2.53 -13.19
C LEU A 199 -6.60 -3.21 -14.55
N TYR A 200 -5.76 -4.24 -14.61
CA TYR A 200 -5.60 -5.07 -15.81
C TYR A 200 -6.81 -6.01 -16.02
N ASP A 201 -7.01 -6.50 -17.25
CA ASP A 201 -8.03 -7.52 -17.54
C ASP A 201 -7.45 -8.94 -17.46
N PRO A 202 -7.71 -9.72 -16.39
CA PRO A 202 -7.21 -11.09 -16.29
C PRO A 202 -7.80 -12.02 -17.34
N LEU A 203 -8.98 -11.69 -17.88
CA LEU A 203 -9.65 -12.47 -18.92
C LEU A 203 -9.25 -12.04 -20.32
N ASP A 204 -8.26 -11.15 -20.44
CA ASP A 204 -7.72 -10.82 -21.75
C ASP A 204 -7.15 -12.07 -22.42
N ASN A 205 -7.53 -12.27 -23.69
CA ASN A 205 -7.29 -13.48 -24.47
C ASN A 205 -7.86 -14.79 -23.88
N PHE A 206 -8.86 -14.71 -22.99
CA PHE A 206 -9.64 -15.86 -22.52
C PHE A 206 -10.71 -16.26 -23.54
N THR A 207 -10.31 -17.02 -24.56
CA THR A 207 -11.15 -17.39 -25.69
C THR A 207 -12.20 -18.46 -25.38
N ALA A 208 -12.11 -19.13 -24.24
CA ALA A 208 -12.99 -20.24 -23.90
C ALA A 208 -14.44 -19.79 -23.62
N ALA A 209 -14.64 -18.50 -23.29
CA ALA A 209 -15.96 -17.90 -23.11
C ALA A 209 -15.94 -16.42 -23.52
N ALA A 210 -16.13 -16.16 -24.82
CA ALA A 210 -16.06 -14.82 -25.42
C ALA A 210 -17.01 -13.79 -24.76
N VAL A 211 -18.15 -14.25 -24.23
CA VAL A 211 -19.10 -13.37 -23.54
C VAL A 211 -18.54 -12.81 -22.23
N PHE A 212 -17.83 -13.64 -21.44
CA PHE A 212 -17.19 -13.20 -20.20
C PHE A 212 -15.99 -12.31 -20.48
N GLN A 213 -15.22 -12.62 -21.53
CA GLN A 213 -14.14 -11.74 -21.99
C GLN A 213 -14.68 -10.36 -22.38
N SER A 214 -15.73 -10.30 -23.21
CA SER A 214 -16.32 -9.03 -23.64
C SER A 214 -16.87 -8.21 -22.48
N MET A 215 -17.48 -8.89 -21.49
CA MET A 215 -18.02 -8.24 -20.30
C MET A 215 -16.89 -7.71 -19.40
N SER A 216 -15.88 -8.53 -19.11
CA SER A 216 -14.70 -8.13 -18.32
C SER A 216 -14.05 -6.90 -18.94
N LYS A 217 -13.78 -6.94 -20.25
CA LYS A 217 -13.21 -5.82 -20.98
C LYS A 217 -14.05 -4.55 -20.88
N ASP A 218 -15.37 -4.64 -21.03
CA ASP A 218 -16.29 -3.48 -20.89
C ASP A 218 -16.22 -2.89 -19.47
N LYS A 219 -16.40 -3.72 -18.43
CA LYS A 219 -16.47 -3.23 -17.04
C LYS A 219 -15.13 -2.72 -16.53
N ILE A 220 -14.03 -3.39 -16.86
CA ILE A 220 -12.67 -2.95 -16.48
C ILE A 220 -12.31 -1.67 -17.22
N SER A 221 -12.68 -1.54 -18.50
CA SER A 221 -12.46 -0.27 -19.23
C SER A 221 -13.22 0.88 -18.59
N LYS A 222 -14.47 0.67 -18.16
CA LYS A 222 -15.25 1.70 -17.43
C LYS A 222 -14.61 2.06 -16.09
N LEU A 223 -14.17 1.07 -15.31
CA LEU A 223 -13.46 1.29 -14.05
C LEU A 223 -12.20 2.13 -14.26
N ASN A 224 -11.39 1.78 -15.26
CA ASN A 224 -10.16 2.49 -15.58
C ASN A 224 -10.42 3.90 -16.13
N ASN A 225 -11.52 4.10 -16.85
CA ASN A 225 -11.93 5.43 -17.28
C ASN A 225 -12.31 6.30 -16.08
N ILE A 226 -13.02 5.76 -15.08
CA ILE A 226 -13.30 6.49 -13.82
C ILE A 226 -11.99 6.92 -13.16
N ILE A 227 -11.01 6.02 -13.02
CA ILE A 227 -9.68 6.34 -12.46
C ILE A 227 -8.96 7.43 -13.29
N LYS A 228 -9.08 7.42 -14.62
CA LYS A 228 -8.41 8.41 -15.46
C LYS A 228 -9.12 9.75 -15.48
N GLU A 229 -10.45 9.77 -15.47
CA GLU A 229 -11.26 10.99 -15.52
C GLU A 229 -11.24 11.74 -14.18
N HIS A 230 -11.10 11.02 -13.06
CA HIS A 230 -11.09 11.60 -11.72
C HIS A 230 -9.68 11.95 -11.20
N SER A 231 -8.63 11.74 -12.01
CA SER A 231 -7.25 12.09 -11.62
C SER A 231 -7.01 13.60 -11.52
N THR A 232 -7.91 14.39 -12.09
CA THR A 232 -7.95 15.85 -11.96
C THR A 232 -9.31 16.30 -11.39
N ASP A 233 -9.35 17.46 -10.75
CA ASP A 233 -10.60 18.11 -10.36
C ASP A 233 -11.26 18.86 -11.53
N GLU A 234 -12.39 19.54 -11.27
CA GLU A 234 -13.15 20.31 -12.27
C GLU A 234 -12.34 21.49 -12.86
N ASP A 235 -11.30 21.95 -12.17
CA ASP A 235 -10.40 23.04 -12.56
C ASP A 235 -9.10 22.52 -13.22
N GLU A 236 -9.04 21.24 -13.58
CA GLU A 236 -7.89 20.53 -14.15
C GLU A 236 -6.67 20.46 -13.21
N ASN A 237 -6.83 20.66 -11.90
CA ASN A 237 -5.76 20.43 -10.94
C ASN A 237 -5.59 18.93 -10.69
N GLU A 238 -4.34 18.45 -10.67
CA GLU A 238 -4.03 17.05 -10.37
C GLU A 238 -4.39 16.70 -8.93
N ARG A 239 -5.22 15.66 -8.77
CA ARG A 239 -5.58 15.05 -7.48
C ARG A 239 -4.70 13.85 -7.17
N TYR A 240 -4.37 13.06 -8.20
CA TYR A 240 -3.45 11.93 -8.12
C TYR A 240 -2.85 11.59 -9.48
N ILE A 241 -1.74 10.87 -9.45
CA ILE A 241 -1.05 10.39 -10.64
C ILE A 241 -1.58 8.99 -11.00
N VAL A 242 -1.92 8.78 -12.27
CA VAL A 242 -2.36 7.47 -12.75
C VAL A 242 -1.16 6.60 -13.15
N ALA A 243 -1.01 5.44 -12.53
CA ALA A 243 -0.12 4.38 -13.00
C ALA A 243 -0.89 3.45 -13.97
N ASP A 244 -0.66 3.60 -15.29
CA ASP A 244 -1.45 2.90 -16.31
C ASP A 244 -1.01 1.44 -16.55
N VAL A 245 -1.33 0.57 -15.60
CA VAL A 245 -1.07 -0.89 -15.65
C VAL A 245 -1.90 -1.57 -16.75
N PHE A 246 -3.16 -1.17 -16.93
CA PHE A 246 -4.09 -1.76 -17.90
C PHE A 246 -3.52 -1.81 -19.32
N SER A 247 -2.96 -0.69 -19.78
CA SER A 247 -2.40 -0.60 -21.14
C SER A 247 -1.19 -1.53 -21.32
N GLU A 248 -0.33 -1.65 -20.31
CA GLU A 248 0.87 -2.48 -20.34
C GLU A 248 0.54 -3.99 -20.25
N PHE A 249 -0.59 -4.35 -19.64
CA PHE A 249 -1.07 -5.75 -19.59
C PHE A 249 -1.81 -6.20 -20.86
N SER A 250 -2.26 -5.26 -21.71
CA SER A 250 -3.09 -5.54 -22.88
C SER A 250 -2.38 -6.49 -23.86
N GLY A 251 -3.01 -7.61 -24.16
CA GLY A 251 -2.46 -8.71 -24.98
C GLY A 251 -1.71 -9.78 -24.17
N HIS A 252 -1.42 -9.55 -22.89
CA HIS A 252 -0.48 -10.34 -22.09
C HIS A 252 -1.11 -10.98 -20.85
N GLY A 253 -2.45 -10.98 -20.70
CA GLY A 253 -3.15 -11.54 -19.54
C GLY A 253 -2.65 -12.93 -19.12
N LYS A 254 -2.54 -13.88 -20.06
CA LYS A 254 -2.03 -15.25 -19.79
C LYS A 254 -0.57 -15.32 -19.36
N GLU A 255 0.26 -14.37 -19.77
CA GLU A 255 1.68 -14.34 -19.44
C GLU A 255 1.91 -13.70 -18.06
N LEU A 256 1.13 -12.67 -17.73
CA LEU A 256 1.34 -11.81 -16.57
C LEU A 256 0.47 -12.17 -15.37
N THR A 257 -0.48 -13.10 -15.53
CA THR A 257 -1.37 -13.59 -14.46
C THR A 257 -1.27 -15.10 -14.28
N ASN A 258 -1.96 -15.61 -13.27
CA ASN A 258 -2.11 -17.04 -13.00
C ASN A 258 -3.37 -17.64 -13.68
N ILE A 259 -3.96 -16.97 -14.68
CA ILE A 259 -5.32 -17.31 -15.19
C ILE A 259 -5.46 -18.73 -15.74
N ASN A 260 -4.36 -19.37 -16.17
CA ASN A 260 -4.39 -20.77 -16.61
C ASN A 260 -4.76 -21.75 -15.49
N ASP A 261 -4.57 -21.35 -14.22
CA ASP A 261 -4.94 -22.09 -13.02
C ASP A 261 -6.26 -21.58 -12.39
N PHE A 262 -7.06 -20.83 -13.18
CA PHE A 262 -8.28 -20.14 -12.73
C PHE A 262 -8.05 -19.11 -11.62
N ASP A 263 -6.83 -18.57 -11.56
CA ASP A 263 -6.45 -17.52 -10.62
C ASP A 263 -6.24 -16.19 -11.37
N ILE A 264 -7.07 -15.19 -11.08
CA ILE A 264 -7.05 -13.88 -11.74
C ILE A 264 -5.87 -12.99 -11.30
N HIS A 265 -5.12 -13.39 -10.27
CA HIS A 265 -4.07 -12.56 -9.69
C HIS A 265 -2.83 -12.49 -10.59
N PRO A 266 -2.04 -11.39 -10.51
CA PRO A 266 -0.83 -11.27 -11.28
C PRO A 266 0.21 -12.25 -10.77
N ASN A 267 0.99 -12.83 -11.69
CA ASN A 267 2.13 -13.65 -11.32
C ASN A 267 3.37 -12.76 -11.08
N LYS A 268 4.51 -13.37 -10.79
CA LYS A 268 5.77 -12.64 -10.55
C LYS A 268 6.13 -11.65 -11.68
N LYS A 269 5.89 -12.00 -12.94
CA LYS A 269 6.14 -11.08 -14.08
C LYS A 269 5.14 -9.93 -14.08
N GLY A 270 3.86 -10.21 -13.82
CA GLY A 270 2.83 -9.19 -13.66
C GLY A 270 3.17 -8.19 -12.56
N HIS A 271 3.58 -8.66 -11.38
CA HIS A 271 4.01 -7.77 -10.29
C HIS A 271 5.24 -6.93 -10.64
N ALA A 272 6.20 -7.48 -11.38
CA ALA A 272 7.35 -6.70 -11.87
C ALA A 272 6.92 -5.60 -12.85
N LEU A 273 5.95 -5.87 -13.72
CA LEU A 273 5.40 -4.86 -14.63
C LEU A 273 4.62 -3.78 -13.87
N ILE A 274 3.78 -4.17 -12.90
CA ILE A 274 3.07 -3.23 -12.03
C ILE A 274 4.06 -2.32 -11.30
N ALA A 275 5.12 -2.89 -10.72
CA ALA A 275 6.18 -2.11 -10.07
C ALA A 275 6.80 -1.09 -11.04
N SER A 276 7.08 -1.49 -12.28
CA SER A 276 7.60 -0.57 -13.31
C SER A 276 6.64 0.56 -13.68
N CYS A 277 5.33 0.30 -13.75
CA CYS A 277 4.32 1.32 -14.01
C CYS A 277 4.26 2.35 -12.88
N ILE A 278 4.26 1.88 -11.64
CA ILE A 278 4.21 2.73 -10.44
C ILE A 278 5.52 3.51 -10.29
N ASP A 279 6.69 2.88 -10.51
CA ASP A 279 7.98 3.56 -10.48
C ASP A 279 8.03 4.73 -11.47
N LYS A 280 7.55 4.51 -12.68
CA LYS A 280 7.45 5.57 -13.69
C LYS A 280 6.55 6.71 -13.23
N ALA A 281 5.43 6.43 -12.56
CA ALA A 281 4.53 7.45 -12.02
C ALA A 281 5.19 8.25 -10.88
N LEU A 282 5.80 7.58 -9.92
CA LEU A 282 6.50 8.19 -8.78
C LEU A 282 7.62 9.13 -9.24
N ARG A 283 8.41 8.72 -10.23
CA ARG A 283 9.53 9.52 -10.76
C ARG A 283 9.11 10.76 -11.56
N THR A 284 7.82 11.01 -11.74
CA THR A 284 7.35 12.29 -12.30
C THR A 284 7.41 13.43 -11.27
N LYS A 285 7.62 13.10 -10.00
CA LYS A 285 7.69 14.03 -8.87
C LYS A 285 9.08 14.07 -8.26
N THR A 286 9.32 15.12 -7.50
CA THR A 286 10.51 15.28 -6.67
C THR A 286 10.09 15.22 -5.21
N TYR A 287 10.85 14.48 -4.40
CA TYR A 287 10.61 14.32 -2.97
C TYR A 287 11.78 14.92 -2.20
N THR A 288 11.60 15.08 -0.89
CA THR A 288 12.66 15.62 -0.03
C THR A 288 12.84 14.78 1.22
N TYR A 289 14.08 14.67 1.70
CA TYR A 289 14.37 14.22 3.06
C TYR A 289 15.18 15.27 3.81
N GLU A 290 15.09 15.23 5.14
CA GLU A 290 15.79 16.15 6.04
C GLU A 290 16.99 15.45 6.68
N GLU A 291 18.19 15.97 6.46
CA GLU A 291 19.40 15.58 7.18
C GLU A 291 19.62 16.54 8.35
N VAL A 292 19.75 15.98 9.56
CA VAL A 292 20.10 16.74 10.76
C VAL A 292 21.61 16.75 10.91
N VAL A 293 22.25 17.86 10.57
CA VAL A 293 23.70 18.03 10.73
C VAL A 293 23.99 18.59 12.13
N PRO A 294 24.75 17.88 12.98
CA PRO A 294 25.18 18.40 14.26
C PRO A 294 26.08 19.63 14.06
N ASP A 295 25.85 20.69 14.85
CA ASP A 295 26.67 21.90 14.79
C ASP A 295 28.15 21.55 15.05
N SER A 296 29.00 21.85 14.06
CA SER A 296 30.44 21.56 14.10
C SER A 296 31.24 22.52 15.01
N SER A 297 30.55 23.41 15.74
CA SER A 297 31.16 24.44 16.57
C SER A 297 31.78 23.95 17.90
N GLU A 298 31.60 22.69 18.31
CA GLU A 298 32.29 22.11 19.48
C GLU A 298 33.16 20.90 19.11
N ASN A 299 34.33 21.17 18.52
CA ASN A 299 35.47 20.25 18.48
C ASN A 299 36.12 20.11 19.88
N ASP A 300 35.35 19.68 20.88
CA ASP A 300 35.88 19.28 22.18
C ASP A 300 35.73 17.76 22.32
N GLU A 301 36.79 17.06 22.73
CA GLU A 301 36.92 15.60 22.77
C GLU A 301 35.77 14.86 23.50
N LYS A 302 34.91 15.56 24.22
CA LYS A 302 33.68 15.03 24.85
C LYS A 302 32.55 14.72 23.86
N GLY A 303 32.48 15.37 22.71
CA GLY A 303 31.40 15.17 21.71
C GLY A 303 31.44 13.79 21.03
N LYS A 304 32.63 13.20 20.89
CA LYS A 304 32.80 11.87 20.26
C LYS A 304 32.15 10.73 21.05
N ASN A 305 32.05 10.85 22.37
CA ASN A 305 31.43 9.83 23.22
C ASN A 305 29.89 9.89 23.22
N ALA A 306 29.30 11.03 22.85
CA ALA A 306 27.85 11.17 22.72
C ALA A 306 27.33 10.52 21.41
N ILE A 307 28.12 10.58 20.33
CA ILE A 307 27.79 9.99 19.01
C ILE A 307 27.65 8.46 19.10
N LEU A 308 28.37 7.80 20.01
CA LEU A 308 28.26 6.35 20.20
C LEU A 308 26.98 5.93 20.97
N MET A 309 26.39 6.83 21.76
CA MET A 309 25.19 6.52 22.56
C MET A 309 23.87 6.72 21.80
N THR A 310 23.81 7.60 20.81
CA THR A 310 22.57 7.80 20.03
C THR A 310 22.36 6.72 18.98
N ALA A 311 23.43 6.22 18.34
CA ALA A 311 23.35 5.07 17.44
C ALA A 311 22.97 3.74 18.14
N THR A 312 23.14 3.66 19.46
CA THR A 312 22.70 2.50 20.25
C THR A 312 21.29 2.65 20.84
N ALA A 313 20.69 3.85 20.79
CA ALA A 313 19.38 4.10 21.40
C ALA A 313 18.20 3.60 20.54
N THR A 314 18.33 3.55 19.22
CA THR A 314 17.31 2.97 18.32
C THR A 314 17.38 1.43 18.24
N GLY A 315 18.51 0.82 18.66
CA GLY A 315 18.65 -0.65 18.78
C GLY A 315 18.60 -1.21 20.22
N GLY A 316 18.70 -0.35 21.24
CA GLY A 316 18.90 -0.76 22.64
C GLY A 316 17.63 -0.81 23.50
N LEU A 317 16.52 -0.23 23.04
CA LEU A 317 15.30 -0.14 23.85
C LEU A 317 14.57 -1.50 24.03
N ILE A 318 14.89 -2.50 23.19
CA ILE A 318 14.33 -3.86 23.30
C ILE A 318 15.05 -4.71 24.37
N VAL A 319 16.29 -4.39 24.74
CA VAL A 319 17.09 -5.23 25.66
C VAL A 319 16.81 -4.93 27.14
N ILE A 320 16.41 -3.71 27.49
CA ILE A 320 16.22 -3.32 28.90
C ILE A 320 14.89 -3.85 29.49
N ILE A 321 13.87 -4.08 28.66
CA ILE A 321 12.59 -4.62 29.14
C ILE A 321 12.71 -6.12 29.48
N ALA A 322 13.54 -6.89 28.77
CA ALA A 322 13.74 -8.32 29.06
C ALA A 322 14.53 -8.58 30.36
N ALA A 323 15.49 -7.72 30.72
CA ALA A 323 16.29 -7.88 31.94
C ALA A 323 15.49 -7.66 33.23
N THR A 324 14.49 -6.77 33.20
CA THR A 324 13.70 -6.41 34.39
C THR A 324 12.67 -7.48 34.76
N ILE A 325 12.19 -8.27 33.79
CA ILE A 325 11.24 -9.38 34.00
C ILE A 325 11.95 -10.62 34.55
N LEU A 326 13.19 -10.88 34.13
CA LEU A 326 14.00 -12.02 34.61
C LEU A 326 14.51 -11.82 36.06
N ILE A 327 14.79 -10.59 36.49
CA ILE A 327 15.24 -10.31 37.86
C ILE A 327 14.08 -10.39 38.87
N ARG A 328 12.84 -10.12 38.45
CA ARG A 328 11.65 -10.24 39.32
C ARG A 328 11.22 -11.69 39.60
N HIS A 329 11.52 -12.64 38.71
CA HIS A 329 11.22 -14.06 38.94
C HIS A 329 12.24 -14.77 39.84
N LYS A 330 13.46 -14.23 40.03
CA LYS A 330 14.51 -14.89 40.84
C LYS A 330 14.49 -14.54 42.34
N LYS A 331 13.53 -13.75 42.82
CA LYS A 331 13.39 -13.37 44.25
C LYS A 331 12.17 -13.96 44.96
N LYS A 332 11.48 -14.93 44.35
CA LYS A 332 10.48 -15.78 45.02
C LYS A 332 10.81 -17.24 44.72
N GLY A 333 11.74 -17.78 45.49
CA GLY A 333 12.18 -19.17 45.51
C GLY A 333 13.21 -19.32 46.62
#